data_AF-A0AAD7BKV3-F1
#
_entry.id   AF-A0AAD7BKV3-F1
#
_cell.length_a   1.000
_cell.length_b   1.000
_cell.length_c   1.000
_cell.angle_alpha   90.00
_cell.angle_beta   90.00
_cell.angle_gamma   90.00
#
_symmetry.space_group_name_H-M   'P 1'
#
loop_
_entity.id
_entity.type
_entity.pdbx_description
1 polymer ?
#
loop_
_entity_poly.entity_id
_entity_poly.type
_entity_poly.pdbx_seq_one_letter_code
_entity_poly.pdbx_strand_id
1 'polypeptide(L)'
;MKDIADTMGPLAYYIRVNEFQKHGLPHSHIAVSVKVVPRTPNEIDKILSAELPRSPGPLRDAVKRHMTHNHDRTKPYHRCGWPSKKCQYNFPKPIQQESQFNDRGYFEPRRRHEEDANISRTRQRDNHQQEKPVDEIKDYERGRYLSSIEAATRIAHFTSLTESLCQKTSIHLPVANMGKWQER
;
A
#
# COMPACT_ATOMS: atom_id res chain seq x y z
N MET A 1 6.24 -1.51 -13.05
CA MET A 1 5.17 -2.05 -13.93
C MET A 1 5.65 -3.30 -14.67
N LYS A 2 6.89 -3.28 -15.19
CA LYS A 2 7.66 -4.50 -15.55
C LYS A 2 7.56 -5.60 -14.47
N ASP A 3 7.70 -5.21 -13.22
CA ASP A 3 7.79 -6.12 -12.07
C ASP A 3 6.58 -7.07 -11.90
N ILE A 4 5.35 -6.63 -12.23
CA ILE A 4 4.17 -7.49 -12.09
C ILE A 4 4.11 -8.54 -13.21
N ALA A 5 4.37 -8.13 -14.46
CA ALA A 5 4.42 -9.06 -15.58
C ALA A 5 5.61 -10.02 -15.48
N ASP A 6 6.75 -9.55 -14.96
CA ASP A 6 7.93 -10.38 -14.71
C ASP A 6 7.67 -11.43 -13.63
N THR A 7 6.83 -11.11 -12.63
CA THR A 7 6.47 -12.03 -11.54
C THR A 7 5.32 -12.98 -11.90
N MET A 8 4.28 -12.46 -12.56
CA MET A 8 3.03 -13.21 -12.86
C MET A 8 3.00 -13.84 -14.25
N GLY A 9 4.00 -13.54 -15.09
CA GLY A 9 4.04 -13.95 -16.49
C GLY A 9 3.17 -13.07 -17.40
N PRO A 10 2.90 -13.53 -18.63
CA PRO A 10 2.15 -12.75 -19.62
C PRO A 10 0.75 -12.38 -19.13
N LEU A 11 0.47 -11.09 -19.02
CA LEU A 11 -0.82 -10.56 -18.60
C LEU A 11 -1.80 -10.46 -19.78
N ALA A 12 -3.07 -10.76 -19.53
CA ALA A 12 -4.17 -10.43 -20.45
C ALA A 12 -4.59 -8.96 -20.24
N TYR A 13 -4.82 -8.56 -18.99
CA TYR A 13 -5.05 -7.19 -18.58
C TYR A 13 -4.83 -7.04 -17.07
N TYR A 14 -4.69 -5.81 -16.58
CA TYR A 14 -4.76 -5.50 -15.16
C TYR A 14 -5.51 -4.19 -14.95
N ILE A 15 -6.13 -4.07 -13.78
CA ILE A 15 -6.83 -2.85 -13.34
C ILE A 15 -6.18 -2.42 -12.04
N ARG A 16 -5.79 -1.14 -11.96
CA ARG A 16 -5.23 -0.56 -10.75
C ARG A 16 -6.04 0.66 -10.35
N VAL A 17 -6.50 0.69 -9.11
CA VAL A 17 -7.14 1.84 -8.49
C VAL A 17 -6.27 2.26 -7.31
N ASN A 18 -5.82 3.51 -7.32
CA ASN A 18 -5.09 4.09 -6.19
C ASN A 18 -6.06 4.93 -5.38
N GLU A 19 -6.15 4.64 -4.09
CA GLU A 19 -7.03 5.31 -3.16
C GLU A 19 -6.20 5.97 -2.06
N PHE A 20 -6.47 7.24 -1.81
CA PHE A 20 -5.81 8.04 -0.80
C PHE A 20 -6.71 8.11 0.44
N GLN A 21 -6.30 7.44 1.52
CA GLN A 21 -7.00 7.52 2.79
C GLN A 21 -6.58 8.79 3.54
N LYS A 22 -7.55 9.49 4.15
CA LYS A 22 -7.35 10.80 4.83
C LYS A 22 -6.18 10.85 5.82
N HIS A 23 -5.79 9.70 6.39
CA HIS A 23 -4.66 9.57 7.33
C HIS A 23 -3.88 8.26 7.11
N GLY A 24 -3.84 7.74 5.87
CA GLY A 24 -3.24 6.44 5.56
C GLY A 24 -2.21 6.55 4.44
N LEU A 25 -1.32 5.57 4.38
CA LEU A 25 -0.47 5.38 3.21
C LEU A 25 -1.35 5.21 1.96
N PRO A 26 -0.90 5.68 0.79
CA PRO A 26 -1.60 5.41 -0.46
C PRO A 26 -1.76 3.90 -0.62
N HIS A 27 -2.98 3.46 -0.88
CA HIS A 27 -3.25 2.05 -1.10
C HIS A 27 -3.66 1.82 -2.56
N SER A 28 -3.24 0.67 -3.09
CA SER A 28 -3.55 0.29 -4.46
C SER A 28 -4.35 -1.00 -4.45
N HIS A 29 -5.56 -0.96 -4.99
CA HIS A 29 -6.27 -2.17 -5.40
C HIS A 29 -5.74 -2.55 -6.79
N ILE A 30 -5.21 -3.76 -6.91
CA ILE A 30 -4.67 -4.27 -8.17
C ILE A 30 -5.37 -5.60 -8.48
N ALA A 31 -6.16 -5.61 -9.56
CA ALA A 31 -6.73 -6.82 -10.13
C ALA A 31 -5.92 -7.21 -11.37
N VAL A 32 -5.47 -8.46 -11.46
CA VAL A 32 -4.63 -8.94 -12.55
C VAL A 32 -5.28 -10.14 -13.21
N SER A 33 -5.33 -10.14 -14.54
CA SER A 33 -5.69 -11.28 -15.36
C SER A 33 -4.45 -11.75 -16.14
N VAL A 34 -4.08 -13.01 -15.96
CA VAL A 34 -2.92 -13.65 -16.60
C VAL A 34 -3.37 -14.53 -17.78
N LYS A 35 -2.55 -14.62 -18.82
CA LYS A 35 -2.83 -15.51 -19.97
C LYS A 35 -2.73 -16.99 -19.59
N VAL A 36 -1.79 -17.31 -18.69
CA VAL A 36 -1.61 -18.65 -18.14
C VAL A 36 -2.01 -18.61 -16.67
N VAL A 37 -3.20 -19.13 -16.37
CA VAL A 37 -3.77 -19.11 -15.02
C VAL A 37 -3.11 -20.19 -14.16
N PRO A 38 -2.48 -19.86 -13.02
CA PRO A 38 -2.00 -20.85 -12.08
C PRO A 38 -3.21 -21.59 -11.48
N ARG A 39 -3.23 -22.92 -11.56
CA ARG A 39 -4.36 -23.74 -11.11
C ARG A 39 -4.04 -24.59 -9.89
N THR A 40 -2.76 -24.83 -9.64
CA THR A 40 -2.31 -25.63 -8.50
C THR A 40 -1.78 -24.73 -7.38
N PRO A 41 -1.86 -25.16 -6.11
CA PRO A 41 -1.28 -24.41 -5.01
C PRO A 41 0.21 -24.11 -5.20
N ASN A 42 0.95 -25.07 -5.75
CA ASN A 42 2.39 -24.92 -6.01
C ASN A 42 2.70 -23.89 -7.11
N GLU A 43 1.82 -23.72 -8.11
CA GLU A 43 1.96 -22.64 -9.10
C GLU A 43 1.68 -21.27 -8.48
N ILE A 44 0.66 -21.18 -7.61
CA ILE A 44 0.31 -19.93 -6.92
C ILE A 44 1.42 -19.53 -5.95
N ASP A 45 2.01 -20.48 -5.23
CA ASP A 45 3.09 -20.24 -4.26
C ASP A 45 4.36 -19.63 -4.90
N LYS A 46 4.55 -19.79 -6.22
CA LYS A 46 5.66 -19.15 -6.96
C LYS A 46 5.47 -17.64 -7.11
N ILE A 47 4.24 -17.17 -7.00
CA ILE A 47 3.83 -15.79 -7.28
C ILE A 47 3.39 -15.08 -5.99
N LEU A 48 2.78 -15.82 -5.07
CA LEU A 48 2.23 -15.32 -3.82
C LEU A 48 2.85 -16.06 -2.63
N SER A 49 3.34 -15.31 -1.65
CA SER A 49 3.74 -15.85 -0.36
C SER A 49 3.01 -15.15 0.78
N ALA A 50 2.50 -15.95 1.72
CA ALA A 50 1.97 -15.45 2.98
C ALA A 50 2.97 -15.61 4.15
N GLU A 51 4.21 -15.97 3.85
CA GLU A 51 5.26 -16.17 4.83
C GLU A 51 6.06 -14.88 5.05
N LEU A 52 6.54 -14.69 6.28
CA LEU A 52 7.43 -13.59 6.57
C LEU A 52 8.80 -13.84 5.92
N PRO A 53 9.42 -12.82 5.28
CA PRO A 53 10.79 -12.93 4.81
C PRO A 53 11.72 -13.40 5.94
N ARG A 54 12.50 -14.46 5.70
CA ARG A 54 13.38 -15.05 6.72
C ARG A 54 14.67 -14.27 6.90
N SER A 55 15.22 -13.75 5.81
CA SER A 55 16.41 -12.91 5.87
C SER A 55 16.09 -11.59 6.57
N PRO A 56 16.90 -11.18 7.57
CA PRO A 56 16.75 -9.84 8.15
C PRO A 56 17.03 -8.78 7.08
N GLY A 57 16.35 -7.64 7.18
CA GLY A 57 16.54 -6.53 6.27
C GLY A 57 15.30 -5.66 6.09
N PRO A 58 15.40 -4.61 5.24
CA PRO A 58 14.36 -3.60 5.10
C PRO A 58 12.99 -4.17 4.73
N LEU A 59 12.96 -5.21 3.88
CA LEU A 59 11.73 -5.88 3.48
C LEU A 59 11.04 -6.57 4.67
N ARG A 60 11.79 -7.34 5.46
CA ARG A 60 11.24 -8.03 6.64
C ARG A 60 10.69 -7.03 7.65
N ASP A 61 11.42 -5.95 7.88
CA ASP A 61 11.01 -4.89 8.82
C ASP A 61 9.76 -4.16 8.34
N ALA A 62 9.68 -3.87 7.03
CA ALA A 62 8.49 -3.28 6.43
C ALA A 62 7.26 -4.20 6.56
N VAL A 63 7.40 -5.50 6.26
CA VAL A 63 6.30 -6.48 6.40
C VAL A 63 5.88 -6.59 7.87
N LYS A 64 6.83 -6.68 8.82
CA LYS A 64 6.49 -6.69 10.25
C LYS A 64 5.74 -5.44 10.69
N ARG A 65 6.17 -4.27 10.23
CA ARG A 65 5.59 -2.98 10.63
C ARG A 65 4.20 -2.76 10.03
N HIS A 66 4.01 -3.08 8.75
CA HIS A 66 2.82 -2.66 7.99
C HIS A 66 1.85 -3.79 7.66
N MET A 67 2.29 -5.06 7.66
CA MET A 67 1.48 -6.21 7.23
C MET A 67 1.10 -7.15 8.39
N THR A 68 1.36 -6.75 9.64
CA THR A 68 0.93 -7.50 10.82
C THR A 68 -0.27 -6.86 11.49
N HIS A 69 -1.14 -7.72 12.01
CA HIS A 69 -2.27 -7.31 12.81
C HIS A 69 -1.83 -7.13 14.26
N ASN A 70 -1.96 -5.92 14.80
CA ASN A 70 -1.69 -5.67 16.20
C ASN A 70 -2.76 -6.35 17.08
N HIS A 71 -2.43 -7.54 17.57
CA HIS A 71 -3.35 -8.40 18.30
C HIS A 71 -2.60 -9.18 19.37
N ASP A 72 -2.95 -8.86 20.61
CA ASP A 72 -2.43 -9.54 21.78
C ASP A 72 -3.44 -10.57 22.27
N ARG A 73 -3.14 -11.85 22.03
CA ARG A 73 -3.98 -12.99 22.42
C ARG A 73 -4.12 -13.13 23.94
N THR A 74 -3.22 -12.54 24.72
CA THR A 74 -3.24 -12.64 26.19
C THR A 74 -4.24 -11.67 26.82
N LYS A 75 -4.68 -10.65 26.06
CA LYS A 75 -5.60 -9.64 26.59
C LYS A 75 -7.06 -10.06 26.44
N PRO A 76 -7.88 -9.89 27.49
CA PRO A 76 -9.29 -10.23 27.44
C PRO A 76 -10.09 -9.31 26.50
N TYR A 77 -9.55 -8.13 26.22
CA TYR A 77 -10.14 -7.13 25.32
C TYR A 77 -9.19 -6.80 24.18
N HIS A 78 -9.72 -6.86 22.96
CA HIS A 78 -9.06 -6.39 21.76
C HIS A 78 -10.08 -5.62 20.89
N ARG A 79 -9.68 -4.44 20.40
CA ARG A 79 -10.55 -3.57 19.58
C ARG A 79 -11.12 -4.29 18.36
N CYS A 80 -10.34 -5.20 17.77
CA CYS A 80 -10.74 -5.96 16.58
C CYS A 80 -11.73 -7.10 16.83
N GLY A 81 -12.07 -7.42 18.09
CA GLY A 81 -12.98 -8.52 18.39
C GLY A 81 -14.23 -8.10 19.12
N TRP A 82 -14.26 -6.89 19.68
CA TRP A 82 -15.40 -6.39 20.45
C TRP A 82 -16.70 -6.42 19.62
N PRO A 83 -17.83 -6.92 20.19
CA PRO A 83 -18.01 -7.38 21.58
C PRO A 83 -17.65 -8.86 21.82
N SER A 84 -17.28 -9.61 20.78
CA SER A 84 -16.84 -10.99 20.91
C SER A 84 -15.43 -11.09 21.50
N LYS A 85 -15.06 -12.26 22.04
CA LYS A 85 -13.68 -12.56 22.42
C LYS A 85 -12.82 -13.05 21.23
N LYS A 86 -13.33 -12.95 20.00
CA LYS A 86 -12.67 -13.43 18.78
C LYS A 86 -12.38 -12.26 17.84
N CYS A 87 -11.20 -12.25 17.22
CA CYS A 87 -10.87 -11.25 16.21
C CYS A 87 -11.81 -11.38 14.99
N GLN A 88 -12.48 -10.30 14.60
CA GLN A 88 -13.39 -10.27 13.44
C GLN A 88 -12.69 -10.56 12.09
N TYR A 89 -11.37 -10.42 12.06
CA TYR A 89 -10.54 -10.69 10.87
C TYR A 89 -9.86 -12.08 10.93
N ASN A 90 -10.24 -12.92 11.89
CA ASN A 90 -9.71 -14.27 12.08
C ASN A 90 -8.18 -14.28 12.26
N PHE A 91 -7.64 -13.41 13.11
CA PHE A 91 -6.25 -13.50 13.58
C PHE A 91 -6.16 -14.24 14.93
N PRO A 92 -5.07 -14.96 15.21
CA PRO A 92 -3.95 -15.26 14.30
C PRO A 92 -4.38 -16.09 13.08
N LYS A 93 -3.72 -15.91 11.94
CA LYS A 93 -3.96 -16.78 10.79
C LYS A 93 -3.46 -18.20 11.10
N PRO A 94 -4.16 -19.25 10.64
CA PRO A 94 -3.77 -20.62 10.90
C PRO A 94 -2.39 -20.93 10.29
N ILE A 95 -1.58 -21.66 11.04
CA ILE A 95 -0.28 -22.19 10.58
C ILE A 95 -0.57 -23.48 9.81
N GLN A 96 -0.02 -23.57 8.60
CA GLN A 96 -0.24 -24.69 7.69
C GLN A 96 1.01 -24.92 6.83
N GLN A 97 1.41 -26.17 6.67
CA GLN A 97 2.66 -26.50 5.96
C GLN A 97 2.56 -26.32 4.45
N GLU A 98 1.37 -26.53 3.88
CA GLU A 98 1.14 -26.52 2.44
C GLU A 98 -0.04 -25.62 2.09
N SER A 99 -0.01 -25.07 0.88
CA SER A 99 -1.12 -24.26 0.35
C SER A 99 -2.21 -25.19 -0.18
N GLN A 100 -3.47 -24.83 0.01
CA GLN A 100 -4.60 -25.66 -0.44
C GLN A 100 -5.78 -24.80 -0.92
N PHE A 101 -6.72 -25.44 -1.61
CA PHE A 101 -8.04 -24.86 -1.81
C PHE A 101 -9.01 -25.48 -0.82
N ASN A 102 -9.81 -24.66 -0.15
CA ASN A 102 -10.88 -25.18 0.70
C ASN A 102 -12.11 -25.61 -0.12
N ASP A 103 -13.09 -26.23 0.54
CA ASP A 103 -14.31 -26.75 -0.09
C ASP A 103 -15.14 -25.69 -0.83
N ARG A 104 -14.88 -24.40 -0.54
CA ARG A 104 -15.54 -23.26 -1.19
C ARG A 104 -14.73 -22.69 -2.37
N GLY A 105 -13.62 -23.32 -2.73
CA GLY A 105 -12.72 -22.91 -3.80
C GLY A 105 -11.82 -21.73 -3.45
N TYR A 106 -11.73 -21.32 -2.17
CA TYR A 106 -10.79 -20.26 -1.78
C TYR A 106 -9.40 -20.83 -1.54
N PHE A 107 -8.40 -20.10 -2.03
CA PHE A 107 -7.01 -20.40 -1.80
C PHE A 107 -6.58 -20.04 -0.37
N GLU A 108 -6.02 -21.02 0.32
CA GLU A 108 -5.46 -20.91 1.67
C GLU A 108 -3.94 -21.08 1.57
N PRO A 109 -3.15 -19.99 1.68
CA PRO A 109 -1.72 -20.07 1.52
C PRO A 109 -1.04 -20.69 2.74
N ARG A 110 0.05 -21.41 2.51
CA ARG A 110 0.93 -21.95 3.55
C ARG A 110 1.52 -20.86 4.43
N ARG A 111 1.69 -21.20 5.71
CA ARG A 111 2.29 -20.41 6.79
C ARG A 111 3.01 -21.39 7.70
N ARG A 112 4.32 -21.58 7.51
CA ARG A 112 5.06 -22.72 8.10
C ARG A 112 5.50 -22.48 9.55
N HIS A 113 5.64 -21.22 9.96
CA HIS A 113 6.16 -20.85 11.28
C HIS A 113 5.18 -19.96 12.05
N GLU A 114 5.27 -19.96 13.38
CA GLU A 114 4.41 -19.12 14.23
C GLU A 114 4.50 -17.62 13.90
N GLU A 115 5.65 -17.13 13.40
CA GLU A 115 5.81 -15.73 13.00
C GLU A 115 5.00 -15.36 11.73
N ASP A 116 4.51 -16.34 10.98
CA ASP A 116 3.66 -16.16 9.80
C ASP A 116 2.17 -15.99 10.17
N ALA A 117 1.84 -16.07 11.45
CA ALA A 117 0.49 -15.82 11.96
C ALA A 117 0.01 -14.38 11.76
N ASN A 118 0.88 -13.49 11.27
CA ASN A 118 0.64 -12.07 10.98
C ASN A 118 0.09 -11.31 12.17
N ILE A 119 0.62 -11.59 13.37
CA ILE A 119 0.29 -10.87 14.60
C ILE A 119 1.53 -10.18 15.17
N SER A 120 1.37 -8.94 15.63
CA SER A 120 2.38 -8.24 16.44
C SER A 120 1.88 -8.10 17.87
N ARG A 121 2.75 -8.46 18.83
CA ARG A 121 2.47 -8.37 20.28
C ARG A 121 2.66 -6.96 20.85
N THR A 122 3.41 -6.12 20.14
CA THR A 122 3.80 -4.80 20.60
C THR A 122 3.41 -3.79 19.55
N ARG A 123 2.53 -2.85 19.92
CA ARG A 123 2.35 -1.62 19.16
C ARG A 123 3.69 -0.87 19.30
N GLN A 124 4.58 -0.98 18.31
CA GLN A 124 5.57 0.07 18.13
C GLN A 124 4.74 1.31 17.87
N ARG A 125 4.59 2.16 18.89
CA ARG A 125 4.13 3.52 18.65
C ARG A 125 5.20 4.08 17.71
N ASP A 126 4.80 4.46 16.51
CA ASP A 126 5.59 5.43 15.78
C ASP A 126 5.72 6.60 16.75
N ASN A 127 6.92 6.77 17.32
CA ASN A 127 7.26 8.07 17.86
C ASN A 127 7.00 8.99 16.68
N HIS A 128 6.01 9.87 16.77
CA HIS A 128 5.85 10.95 15.82
C HIS A 128 7.22 11.60 15.73
N GLN A 129 7.99 11.26 14.70
CA GLN A 129 9.13 12.06 14.31
C GLN A 129 8.49 13.41 14.06
N GLN A 130 8.89 14.38 14.87
CA GLN A 130 8.46 15.76 14.83
C GLN A 130 8.30 16.14 13.35
N GLU A 131 7.05 16.20 12.88
CA GLU A 131 6.77 16.41 11.47
C GLU A 131 7.41 17.74 11.11
N LYS A 132 8.41 17.70 10.23
CA LYS A 132 9.02 18.93 9.73
C LYS A 132 7.88 19.77 9.16
N PRO A 133 7.79 21.07 9.48
CA PRO A 133 6.72 21.90 8.95
C PRO A 133 6.72 21.81 7.43
N VAL A 134 5.65 21.23 6.89
CA VAL A 134 5.44 21.05 5.45
C VAL A 134 4.84 22.36 4.94
N ASP A 135 5.51 22.98 3.98
CA ASP A 135 5.02 24.19 3.31
C ASP A 135 3.98 23.78 2.26
N GLU A 136 2.75 23.56 2.72
CA GLU A 136 1.62 23.10 1.90
C GLU A 136 1.37 24.02 0.70
N ILE A 137 1.71 25.32 0.80
CA ILE A 137 1.57 26.31 -0.27
C ILE A 137 2.60 26.04 -1.38
N LYS A 138 3.87 25.83 -1.01
CA LYS A 138 4.89 25.44 -2.01
C LYS A 138 4.62 24.08 -2.63
N ASP A 139 4.10 23.13 -1.86
CA ASP A 139 3.77 21.80 -2.39
C ASP A 139 2.57 21.84 -3.34
N TYR A 140 1.57 22.68 -3.04
CA TYR A 140 0.47 22.99 -3.95
C TYR A 140 0.95 23.70 -5.23
N GLU A 141 1.86 24.67 -5.12
CA GLU A 141 2.45 25.35 -6.29
C GLU A 141 3.30 24.40 -7.16
N ARG A 142 4.04 23.46 -6.54
CA ARG A 142 4.85 22.45 -7.23
C ARG A 142 4.00 21.36 -7.90
N GLY A 143 2.86 21.00 -7.31
CA GLY A 143 1.90 20.03 -7.82
C GLY A 143 0.95 20.55 -8.90
N ARG A 144 1.13 21.82 -9.35
CA ARG A 144 0.23 22.52 -10.28
C ARG A 144 0.61 22.42 -11.75
N TYR A 145 1.86 22.07 -12.03
CA TYR A 145 2.14 21.25 -13.20
C TYR A 145 1.70 19.86 -12.81
N LEU A 146 1.35 19.02 -13.78
CA LEU A 146 1.16 17.56 -13.66
C LEU A 146 -0.31 17.16 -13.79
N SER A 147 -0.58 16.32 -14.79
CA SER A 147 -1.71 15.41 -14.68
C SER A 147 -1.58 14.60 -13.37
N SER A 148 -2.67 14.09 -12.80
CA SER A 148 -2.68 13.43 -11.48
C SER A 148 -1.59 12.36 -11.30
N ILE A 149 -1.21 11.70 -12.40
CA ILE A 149 -0.14 10.69 -12.46
C ILE A 149 1.25 11.28 -12.21
N GLU A 150 1.49 12.47 -12.71
CA GLU A 150 2.82 13.09 -12.83
C GLU A 150 3.15 13.78 -11.47
N ALA A 151 2.13 14.25 -10.73
CA ALA A 151 2.21 14.76 -9.36
C ALA A 151 2.58 13.66 -8.38
N ALA A 152 1.91 12.50 -8.51
CA ALA A 152 2.24 11.32 -7.72
C ALA A 152 3.68 10.83 -7.99
N THR A 153 4.15 10.93 -9.24
CA THR A 153 5.50 10.50 -9.63
C THR A 153 6.58 11.37 -8.97
N ARG A 154 6.37 12.71 -8.91
CA ARG A 154 7.31 13.63 -8.26
C ARG A 154 7.30 13.57 -6.74
N ILE A 155 6.12 13.48 -6.11
CA ILE A 155 6.00 13.35 -4.64
C ILE A 155 6.70 12.08 -4.14
N ALA A 156 6.65 11.00 -4.93
CA ALA A 156 7.30 9.74 -4.58
C ALA A 156 8.74 9.59 -5.14
N HIS A 157 9.35 10.67 -5.64
CA HIS A 157 10.71 10.70 -6.20
C HIS A 157 10.99 9.68 -7.33
N PHE A 158 9.98 9.33 -8.12
CA PHE A 158 10.16 8.51 -9.31
C PHE A 158 10.56 9.37 -10.52
N THR A 159 11.40 8.86 -11.39
CA THR A 159 11.78 9.54 -12.65
C THR A 159 10.62 9.44 -13.65
N SER A 160 10.07 10.58 -14.08
CA SER A 160 9.08 10.61 -15.17
C SER A 160 9.78 10.40 -16.53
N LEU A 161 9.16 9.63 -17.42
CA LEU A 161 9.68 9.33 -18.77
C LEU A 161 8.97 10.15 -19.88
N THR A 162 8.13 11.12 -19.51
CA THR A 162 7.40 11.96 -20.46
C THR A 162 7.46 13.43 -20.04
N GLU A 163 7.62 14.32 -21.02
CA GLU A 163 7.44 15.77 -20.84
C GLU A 163 5.95 16.14 -21.01
N SER A 164 5.39 16.87 -20.05
CA SER A 164 3.96 17.26 -20.05
C SER A 164 3.70 18.44 -20.99
N LEU A 165 2.61 18.39 -21.76
CA LEU A 165 2.06 19.49 -22.58
C LEU A 165 1.26 20.55 -21.78
N CYS A 166 1.29 20.52 -20.44
CA CYS A 166 0.36 21.32 -19.63
C CYS A 166 0.85 22.76 -19.39
N GLN A 167 0.04 23.76 -19.76
CA GLN A 167 0.29 25.18 -19.49
C GLN A 167 -0.19 25.58 -18.08
N LYS A 168 0.57 26.47 -17.44
CA LYS A 168 0.32 27.02 -16.10
C LYS A 168 -0.88 27.98 -16.11
N THR A 169 -1.93 27.70 -15.37
CA THR A 169 -2.98 28.69 -15.07
C THR A 169 -2.58 29.56 -13.88
N SER A 170 -3.01 30.82 -13.82
CA SER A 170 -2.71 31.77 -12.73
C SER A 170 -3.39 31.35 -11.41
N ILE A 171 -2.77 31.56 -10.24
CA ILE A 171 -3.49 31.55 -8.94
C ILE A 171 -4.02 32.97 -8.74
N HIS A 172 -5.27 33.11 -8.27
CA HIS A 172 -5.73 34.32 -7.62
C HIS A 172 -5.52 34.21 -6.10
N LEU A 173 -4.46 34.83 -5.58
CA LEU A 173 -4.32 35.05 -4.15
C LEU A 173 -5.01 36.37 -3.80
N PRO A 174 -5.63 36.52 -2.63
CA PRO A 174 -5.98 37.84 -2.11
C PRO A 174 -4.69 38.67 -2.04
N VAL A 175 -4.75 39.94 -2.44
CA VAL A 175 -3.65 40.92 -2.45
C VAL A 175 -2.46 40.72 -3.41
N ALA A 176 -2.23 39.54 -4.01
CA ALA A 176 -1.08 39.34 -4.92
C ALA A 176 -1.33 39.79 -6.39
N ASN A 177 -2.60 39.91 -6.79
CA ASN A 177 -3.02 40.25 -8.16
C ASN A 177 -3.79 41.58 -8.23
N MET A 178 -3.41 42.58 -7.43
CA MET A 178 -4.00 43.91 -7.61
C MET A 178 -3.49 44.50 -8.93
N GLY A 179 -4.41 44.94 -9.78
CA GLY A 179 -4.06 45.64 -11.02
C GLY A 179 -3.21 46.87 -10.71
N LYS A 180 -1.99 46.91 -11.26
CA LYS A 180 -1.18 48.13 -11.25
C LYS A 180 -1.74 49.07 -12.31
N TRP A 181 -2.37 50.14 -11.87
CA TRP A 181 -2.70 51.26 -12.75
C TRP A 181 -1.39 51.95 -13.13
N GLN A 182 -1.10 52.02 -14.44
CA GLN A 182 -0.11 52.95 -14.96
C GLN A 182 -0.87 54.22 -15.37
N GLU A 183 -0.62 55.32 -14.69
CA GLU A 183 -1.03 56.65 -15.16
C GLU A 183 -0.28 56.95 -16.47
N ARG A 184 -1.02 57.51 -17.44
CA ARG A 184 -0.49 57.95 -18.73
C ARG A 184 0.27 59.26 -18.59
#